data_AF-V9FGN1-F1
#
_entry.id   AF-V9FGN1-F1
#
_cell.length_a   1.000
_cell.length_b   1.000
_cell.length_c   1.000
_cell.angle_alpha   90.00
_cell.angle_beta   90.00
_cell.angle_gamma   90.00
#
_symmetry.space_group_name_H-M   'P 1'
#
loop_
_entity.id
_entity.type
_entity.pdbx_description
1 polymer ?
#
loop_
_entity_poly.entity_id
_entity_poly.type
_entity_poly.pdbx_seq_one_letter_code
_entity_poly.pdbx_strand_id
1 'polypeptide(L)'
;MSTNEHSEYLPQRRGGRVRGAEGYHKEDISALLKCVKAVLPTTTKEWEQVLDEYRQMHAIPNTRAQRDTSSLKSKYKQLARSFKSGVDARPDVEEAGAILDLIEAKMTDGKILQRRGGRARGAEGFSSADSQAILSIVRRFLPVQRSDWEQVAEEYCREYAEPNERLNRDGSSLKNKFRNWLKEDTTNMPRAEVTEALAIQEEIDARLKKVAKDYASLEHDKEEIASRIAEAVEDKSGSDSEINGVEEVSGQEKATSSEGGDKTPIAAPRRGGRTLGSEGYSPSDTKALLSCVKEILPSGPTGWEQVLQLYRVNHAIPNTRSQRNATGIKIKFRQLVNWKQESEKPASDIVLEARAIQREIDMQGSQGKRSYPESGSYASYTHKPEVNPSESREERRRLLPRTDENHGRQNVAADAAAWSSPAEPVVKRRKQDTSAILQLDADVRNEIASRELELLRQREQREAEQAAWEKERTACEKQRMDMEAWTFVCDRLRALYREQAAEKTPEIVSEIEEEIAVLKKKKQRLANLME
;
A
#
# COMPACT_ATOMS: atom_id res chain seq x y z
N MET A 1 24.79 -79.78 -4.01
CA MET A 1 23.74 -78.87 -3.50
C MET A 1 24.38 -77.52 -3.29
N SER A 2 24.15 -76.57 -4.20
CA SER A 2 24.65 -75.19 -4.13
C SER A 2 23.45 -74.26 -4.03
N THR A 3 23.38 -73.50 -2.94
CA THR A 3 22.38 -72.46 -2.72
C THR A 3 22.87 -71.17 -3.34
N ASN A 4 22.02 -70.61 -4.21
CA ASN A 4 22.23 -69.40 -4.99
C ASN A 4 21.63 -68.22 -4.20
N GLU A 5 22.45 -67.28 -3.75
CA GLU A 5 22.01 -66.06 -3.06
C GLU A 5 21.59 -64.99 -4.09
N HIS A 6 20.31 -64.65 -4.12
CA HIS A 6 19.78 -63.50 -4.85
C HIS A 6 19.90 -62.23 -3.99
N SER A 7 20.81 -61.34 -4.36
CA SER A 7 20.90 -59.98 -3.80
C SER A 7 19.86 -59.07 -4.48
N GLU A 8 18.79 -58.75 -3.75
CA GLU A 8 17.79 -57.76 -4.14
C GLU A 8 18.36 -56.33 -4.03
N TYR A 9 18.63 -55.70 -5.17
CA TYR A 9 18.92 -54.27 -5.25
C TYR A 9 17.63 -53.46 -5.11
N LEU A 10 17.51 -52.70 -4.03
CA LEU A 10 16.40 -51.77 -3.80
C LEU A 10 16.42 -50.62 -4.84
N PRO A 11 15.26 -50.22 -5.39
CA PRO A 11 15.17 -49.18 -6.41
C PRO A 11 15.53 -47.80 -5.86
N GLN A 12 16.61 -47.25 -6.40
CA GLN A 12 17.14 -45.93 -6.07
C GLN A 12 16.16 -44.83 -6.51
N ARG A 13 15.54 -44.16 -5.53
CA ARG A 13 14.60 -43.06 -5.76
C ARG A 13 15.32 -41.89 -6.44
N ARG A 14 15.04 -41.69 -7.73
CA ARG A 14 15.48 -40.51 -8.49
C ARG A 14 14.82 -39.27 -7.90
N GLY A 15 15.62 -38.41 -7.26
CA GLY A 15 15.18 -37.09 -6.80
C GLY A 15 14.52 -36.33 -7.95
N GLY A 16 13.34 -35.75 -7.69
CA GLY A 16 12.58 -34.99 -8.67
C GLY A 16 13.43 -33.89 -9.31
N ARG A 17 13.41 -33.82 -10.64
CA ARG A 17 14.06 -32.74 -11.39
C ARG A 17 13.49 -31.41 -10.91
N VAL A 18 14.35 -30.48 -10.52
CA VAL A 18 13.98 -29.11 -10.14
C VAL A 18 13.09 -28.53 -11.23
N ARG A 19 11.90 -28.05 -10.85
CA ARG A 19 10.95 -27.37 -11.75
C ARG A 19 11.69 -26.18 -12.38
N GLY A 20 12.02 -26.27 -13.67
CA GLY A 20 12.86 -25.30 -14.38
C GLY A 20 14.15 -25.86 -15.01
N ALA A 21 14.52 -27.11 -14.73
CA ALA A 21 15.52 -27.85 -15.53
C ALA A 21 14.89 -28.36 -16.83
N GLU A 22 14.31 -27.45 -17.60
CA GLU A 22 13.85 -27.75 -18.95
C GLU A 22 15.11 -28.05 -19.78
N GLY A 23 15.26 -29.31 -20.19
CA GLY A 23 16.39 -29.75 -21.00
C GLY A 23 16.33 -29.12 -22.38
N TYR A 24 16.87 -27.91 -22.52
CA TYR A 24 17.09 -27.28 -23.81
C TYR A 24 18.16 -28.06 -24.56
N HIS A 25 17.81 -28.59 -25.73
CA HIS A 25 18.79 -29.21 -26.61
C HIS A 25 19.73 -28.12 -27.16
N LYS A 26 20.93 -28.52 -27.60
CA LYS A 26 21.88 -27.59 -28.24
C LYS A 26 21.27 -26.87 -29.45
N GLU A 27 20.42 -27.58 -30.19
CA GLU A 27 19.66 -27.06 -31.33
C GLU A 27 18.64 -26.00 -30.90
N ASP A 28 17.87 -26.29 -29.84
CA ASP A 28 16.90 -25.34 -29.27
C ASP A 28 17.60 -24.04 -28.83
N ILE A 29 18.80 -24.15 -28.24
CA ILE A 29 19.60 -22.98 -27.83
C ILE A 29 20.03 -22.18 -29.06
N SER A 30 20.56 -22.84 -30.09
CA SER A 30 20.98 -22.15 -31.32
C SER A 30 19.80 -21.46 -32.03
N ALA A 31 18.63 -22.10 -32.08
CA ALA A 31 17.43 -21.53 -32.66
C ALA A 31 16.91 -20.34 -31.84
N LEU A 32 16.91 -20.46 -30.51
CA LEU A 32 16.56 -19.37 -29.60
C LEU A 32 17.47 -18.15 -29.82
N LEU A 33 18.79 -18.34 -29.85
CA LEU A 33 19.74 -17.25 -30.05
C LEU A 33 19.54 -16.58 -31.41
N LYS A 34 19.30 -17.37 -32.47
CA LYS A 34 18.99 -16.84 -33.80
C LYS A 34 17.72 -15.96 -33.81
N CYS A 35 16.63 -16.42 -33.19
CA CYS A 35 15.39 -15.63 -33.09
C CYS A 35 15.56 -14.36 -32.23
N VAL A 36 16.25 -14.46 -31.08
CA VAL A 36 16.51 -13.28 -30.22
C VAL A 36 17.39 -12.26 -30.94
N LYS A 37 18.38 -12.72 -31.71
CA LYS A 37 19.25 -11.86 -32.54
C LYS A 37 18.49 -11.15 -33.65
N ALA A 38 17.48 -11.80 -34.24
CA ALA A 38 16.66 -11.21 -35.30
C ALA A 38 15.75 -10.10 -34.76
N VAL A 39 15.13 -10.31 -33.60
CA VAL A 39 14.15 -9.35 -33.04
C VAL A 39 14.79 -8.29 -32.14
N LEU A 40 15.88 -8.64 -31.43
CA LEU A 40 16.51 -7.84 -30.37
C LEU A 40 15.49 -7.29 -29.36
N PRO A 41 14.85 -8.16 -28.56
CA PRO A 41 13.67 -7.82 -27.79
C PRO A 41 13.97 -6.95 -26.56
N THR A 42 13.41 -5.74 -26.55
CA THR A 42 13.45 -4.76 -25.44
C THR A 42 12.13 -4.71 -24.66
N THR A 43 11.00 -5.05 -25.30
CA THR A 43 9.65 -5.01 -24.74
C THR A 43 9.00 -6.40 -24.67
N THR A 44 7.92 -6.55 -23.89
CA THR A 44 7.19 -7.81 -23.79
C THR A 44 6.62 -8.28 -25.13
N LYS A 45 6.10 -7.35 -25.95
CA LYS A 45 5.57 -7.66 -27.29
C LYS A 45 6.65 -8.23 -28.22
N GLU A 46 7.87 -7.68 -28.16
CA GLU A 46 8.99 -8.21 -28.94
C GLU A 46 9.41 -9.61 -28.45
N TRP A 47 9.25 -9.93 -27.16
CA TRP A 47 9.46 -11.29 -26.67
C TRP A 47 8.39 -12.28 -27.17
N GLU A 48 7.15 -11.83 -27.37
CA GLU A 48 6.10 -12.64 -28.02
C GLU A 48 6.46 -12.89 -29.49
N GLN A 49 6.99 -11.89 -30.20
CA GLN A 49 7.49 -12.08 -31.57
C GLN A 49 8.62 -13.12 -31.63
N VAL A 50 9.58 -13.09 -30.68
CA VAL A 50 10.63 -14.13 -30.59
C VAL A 50 10.02 -15.52 -30.41
N LEU A 51 8.95 -15.65 -29.61
CA LEU A 51 8.26 -16.92 -29.42
C LEU A 51 7.60 -17.40 -30.72
N ASP A 52 6.92 -16.52 -31.44
CA ASP A 52 6.26 -16.86 -32.70
C ASP A 52 7.28 -17.29 -33.75
N GLU A 53 8.38 -16.55 -33.89
CA GLU A 53 9.50 -16.92 -34.79
C GLU A 53 10.11 -18.26 -34.40
N TYR A 54 10.34 -18.50 -33.10
CA TYR A 54 10.87 -19.78 -32.61
C TYR A 54 9.92 -20.96 -32.92
N ARG A 55 8.60 -20.75 -32.76
CA ARG A 55 7.60 -21.76 -33.06
C ARG A 55 7.55 -22.09 -34.55
N GLN A 56 7.49 -21.07 -35.40
CA GLN A 56 7.39 -21.21 -36.84
C GLN A 56 8.65 -21.82 -37.46
N MET A 57 9.83 -21.35 -37.04
CA MET A 57 11.10 -21.72 -37.67
C MET A 57 11.69 -23.02 -37.13
N HIS A 58 11.41 -23.38 -35.87
CA HIS A 58 12.10 -24.49 -35.19
C HIS A 58 11.14 -25.47 -34.53
N ALA A 59 10.22 -25.01 -33.67
CA ALA A 59 9.44 -25.93 -32.85
C ALA A 59 8.45 -26.78 -33.66
N ILE A 60 7.69 -26.17 -34.57
CA ILE A 60 6.70 -26.85 -35.40
C ILE A 60 7.38 -27.75 -36.45
N PRO A 61 8.35 -27.27 -37.26
CA PRO A 61 8.98 -28.11 -38.29
C PRO A 61 9.73 -29.32 -37.73
N ASN A 62 10.35 -29.17 -36.55
CA ASN A 62 11.15 -30.23 -35.94
C ASN A 62 10.36 -31.06 -34.90
N THR A 63 9.03 -30.86 -34.80
CA THR A 63 8.17 -31.53 -33.81
C THR A 63 8.69 -31.44 -32.36
N ARG A 64 9.35 -30.33 -32.02
CA ARG A 64 9.90 -30.08 -30.68
C ARG A 64 8.83 -29.56 -29.74
N ALA A 65 9.10 -29.61 -28.43
CA ALA A 65 8.19 -29.08 -27.41
C ALA A 65 7.94 -27.58 -27.62
N GLN A 66 6.67 -27.19 -27.62
CA GLN A 66 6.26 -25.78 -27.69
C GLN A 66 6.53 -25.13 -26.34
N ARG A 67 7.50 -24.21 -26.31
CA ARG A 67 7.82 -23.41 -25.12
C ARG A 67 6.88 -22.21 -25.02
N ASP A 68 6.89 -21.57 -23.86
CA ASP A 68 6.23 -20.30 -23.61
C ASP A 68 7.26 -19.15 -23.62
N THR A 69 6.77 -17.91 -23.66
CA THR A 69 7.61 -16.70 -23.70
C THR A 69 8.50 -16.62 -22.46
N SER A 70 7.97 -17.04 -21.30
CA SER A 70 8.69 -16.94 -20.02
C SER A 70 9.88 -17.88 -19.95
N SER A 71 9.75 -19.12 -20.46
CA SER A 71 10.84 -20.09 -20.49
C SER A 71 11.95 -19.67 -21.46
N LEU A 72 11.61 -19.26 -22.69
CA LEU A 72 12.60 -18.74 -23.66
C LEU A 72 13.39 -17.55 -23.11
N LYS A 73 12.68 -16.57 -22.53
CA LYS A 73 13.28 -15.39 -21.90
C LYS A 73 14.20 -15.75 -20.73
N SER A 74 13.76 -16.69 -19.88
CA SER A 74 14.54 -17.15 -18.73
C SER A 74 15.81 -17.87 -19.18
N LYS A 75 15.70 -18.74 -20.20
CA LYS A 75 16.84 -19.46 -20.75
C LYS A 75 17.87 -18.53 -21.40
N TYR A 76 17.43 -17.56 -22.21
CA TYR A 76 18.31 -16.56 -22.79
C TYR A 76 19.04 -15.76 -21.70
N LYS A 77 18.31 -15.27 -20.70
CA LYS A 77 18.91 -14.55 -19.57
C LYS A 77 19.92 -15.39 -18.80
N GLN A 78 19.68 -16.69 -18.66
CA GLN A 78 20.64 -17.60 -18.03
C GLN A 78 21.95 -17.66 -18.83
N LEU A 79 21.88 -17.81 -20.16
CA LEU A 79 23.05 -17.81 -21.04
C LEU A 79 23.79 -16.48 -21.00
N ALA A 80 23.07 -15.37 -21.10
CA ALA A 80 23.65 -14.03 -21.06
C ALA A 80 24.29 -13.71 -19.69
N ARG A 81 23.73 -14.22 -18.57
CA ARG A 81 24.34 -14.06 -17.24
C ARG A 81 25.57 -14.91 -17.03
N SER A 82 25.66 -16.07 -17.69
CA SER A 82 26.85 -16.90 -17.61
C SER A 82 28.03 -16.31 -18.37
N PHE A 83 27.79 -15.38 -19.31
CA PHE A 83 28.83 -14.75 -20.12
C PHE A 83 29.79 -13.90 -19.30
N LYS A 84 31.08 -14.22 -19.43
CA LYS A 84 32.23 -13.48 -18.92
C LYS A 84 33.22 -13.27 -20.07
N SER A 85 33.41 -12.01 -20.46
CA SER A 85 34.33 -11.65 -21.53
C SER A 85 35.74 -12.21 -21.25
N GLY A 86 36.25 -13.01 -22.20
CA GLY A 86 37.60 -13.58 -22.16
C GLY A 86 37.81 -14.85 -21.32
N VAL A 87 36.76 -15.43 -20.72
CA VAL A 87 36.89 -16.63 -19.85
C VAL A 87 36.07 -17.83 -20.34
N ASP A 88 34.92 -17.61 -20.97
CA ASP A 88 34.02 -18.70 -21.33
C ASP A 88 34.29 -19.27 -22.72
N ALA A 89 34.59 -20.57 -22.83
CA ALA A 89 34.86 -21.26 -24.09
C ALA A 89 33.60 -21.79 -24.82
N ARG A 90 32.40 -21.42 -24.35
CA ARG A 90 31.14 -21.96 -24.87
C ARG A 90 30.54 -21.04 -25.93
N PRO A 91 30.44 -21.46 -27.20
CA PRO A 91 30.02 -20.59 -28.30
C PRO A 91 28.58 -20.08 -28.12
N ASP A 92 27.71 -20.85 -27.46
CA ASP A 92 26.33 -20.45 -27.16
C ASP A 92 26.25 -19.31 -26.12
N VAL A 93 27.22 -19.25 -25.21
CA VAL A 93 27.29 -18.20 -24.19
C VAL A 93 27.91 -16.93 -24.76
N GLU A 94 28.95 -17.07 -25.59
CA GLU A 94 29.56 -15.95 -26.31
C GLU A 94 28.55 -15.27 -27.25
N GLU A 95 27.80 -16.05 -28.02
CA GLU A 95 26.76 -15.50 -28.91
C GLU A 95 25.64 -14.80 -28.11
N ALA A 96 25.23 -15.36 -26.97
CA ALA A 96 24.26 -14.71 -26.08
C ALA A 96 24.79 -13.37 -25.53
N GLY A 97 26.09 -13.30 -25.18
CA GLY A 97 26.76 -12.06 -24.78
C GLY A 97 26.73 -11.01 -25.89
N ALA A 98 27.13 -11.38 -27.10
CA ALA A 98 27.12 -10.47 -28.25
C ALA A 98 25.71 -9.96 -28.60
N ILE A 99 24.67 -10.81 -28.47
CA ILE A 99 23.27 -10.38 -28.67
C ILE A 99 22.85 -9.41 -27.55
N LEU A 100 23.30 -9.61 -26.32
CA LEU A 100 23.00 -8.68 -25.22
C LEU A 100 23.55 -7.28 -25.50
N ASP A 101 24.79 -7.19 -26.00
CA ASP A 101 25.41 -5.92 -26.40
C ASP A 101 24.61 -5.23 -27.51
N LEU A 102 24.09 -5.99 -28.49
CA LEU A 102 23.21 -5.45 -29.55
C LEU A 102 21.87 -4.94 -29.00
N ILE A 103 21.27 -5.66 -28.04
CA ILE A 103 20.03 -5.20 -27.38
C ILE A 103 20.29 -3.92 -26.60
N GLU A 104 21.43 -3.82 -25.90
CA GLU A 104 21.81 -2.61 -25.17
C GLU A 104 22.06 -1.43 -26.13
N ALA A 105 22.74 -1.66 -27.26
CA ALA A 105 22.91 -0.65 -28.30
C ALA A 105 21.58 -0.16 -28.89
N LYS A 106 20.65 -1.09 -29.20
CA LYS A 106 19.28 -0.75 -29.66
C LYS A 106 18.54 0.08 -28.61
N MET A 107 18.76 -0.18 -27.33
CA MET A 107 18.18 0.60 -26.23
C MET A 107 18.81 1.99 -26.08
N THR A 108 20.08 2.19 -26.46
CA THR A 108 20.74 3.49 -26.38
C THR A 108 20.44 4.41 -27.56
N ASP A 109 20.21 3.84 -28.75
CA ASP A 109 19.90 4.61 -29.96
C ASP A 109 18.45 5.14 -29.97
N GLY A 110 17.54 4.43 -29.29
CA GLY A 110 16.24 4.98 -28.93
C GLY A 110 16.38 5.85 -27.68
N LYS A 111 16.01 7.13 -27.75
CA LYS A 111 15.78 8.03 -26.59
C LYS A 111 14.64 7.52 -25.68
N ILE A 112 14.70 6.28 -25.22
CA ILE A 112 13.82 5.77 -24.18
C ILE A 112 14.49 6.16 -22.87
N LEU A 113 14.14 7.37 -22.41
CA LEU A 113 14.28 7.79 -21.02
C LEU A 113 13.97 6.58 -20.15
N GLN A 114 15.01 6.06 -19.49
CA GLN A 114 14.93 4.94 -18.57
C GLN A 114 13.75 5.15 -17.61
N ARG A 115 12.62 4.51 -17.89
CA ARG A 115 11.72 4.05 -16.83
C ARG A 115 12.38 2.84 -16.21
N ARG A 116 13.55 3.05 -15.58
CA ARG A 116 14.15 2.07 -14.67
C ARG A 116 13.16 1.89 -13.53
N GLY A 117 12.58 0.70 -13.46
CA GLY A 117 11.71 0.28 -12.38
C GLY A 117 12.29 0.66 -11.03
N GLY A 118 11.41 1.17 -10.17
CA GLY A 118 11.59 1.46 -8.74
C GLY A 118 13.00 1.30 -8.19
N ARG A 119 13.91 2.20 -8.54
CA ARG A 119 15.01 2.51 -7.62
C ARG A 119 14.39 3.31 -6.48
N ALA A 120 14.72 2.94 -5.24
CA ALA A 120 14.25 3.66 -4.06
C ALA A 120 14.46 5.17 -4.28
N ARG A 121 13.42 5.96 -4.02
CA ARG A 121 13.42 7.43 -4.07
C ARG A 121 14.69 7.91 -3.34
N GLY A 122 15.71 8.37 -4.08
CA GLY A 122 17.05 8.71 -3.55
C GLY A 122 18.25 7.98 -4.16
N ALA A 123 18.09 6.92 -4.97
CA ALA A 123 19.17 6.36 -5.81
C ALA A 123 19.19 7.00 -7.21
N GLU A 124 18.94 8.30 -7.24
CA GLU A 124 18.97 9.16 -8.41
C GLU A 124 20.44 9.35 -8.82
N GLY A 125 20.74 9.29 -10.12
CA GLY A 125 22.10 9.27 -10.67
C GLY A 125 22.85 10.59 -10.51
N PHE A 126 23.21 10.96 -9.28
CA PHE A 126 24.10 12.07 -9.00
C PHE A 126 25.49 11.75 -9.55
N SER A 127 25.96 12.57 -10.48
CA SER A 127 27.35 12.56 -10.92
C SER A 127 28.27 13.05 -9.80
N SER A 128 29.58 12.87 -9.94
CA SER A 128 30.55 13.42 -8.97
C SER A 128 30.50 14.96 -8.97
N ALA A 129 30.32 15.59 -10.14
CA ALA A 129 30.11 17.04 -10.25
C ALA A 129 28.83 17.51 -9.52
N ASP A 130 27.73 16.76 -9.65
CA ASP A 130 26.50 17.06 -8.91
C ASP A 130 26.72 16.95 -7.40
N SER A 131 27.51 15.95 -6.99
CA SER A 131 27.83 15.72 -5.58
C SER A 131 28.62 16.89 -4.99
N GLN A 132 29.62 17.38 -5.71
CA GLN A 132 30.42 18.55 -5.33
C GLN A 132 29.60 19.84 -5.29
N ALA A 133 28.74 20.08 -6.28
CA ALA A 133 27.84 21.23 -6.28
C ALA A 133 26.88 21.22 -5.09
N ILE A 134 26.30 20.05 -4.76
CA ILE A 134 25.43 19.90 -3.58
C ILE A 134 26.20 20.21 -2.30
N LEU A 135 27.40 19.64 -2.11
CA LEU A 135 28.21 19.86 -0.91
C LEU A 135 28.58 21.35 -0.74
N SER A 136 29.00 22.01 -1.82
CA SER A 136 29.30 23.45 -1.82
C SER A 136 28.11 24.29 -1.36
N ILE A 137 26.91 24.01 -1.88
CA ILE A 137 25.70 24.78 -1.54
C ILE A 137 25.23 24.45 -0.12
N VAL A 138 25.23 23.17 0.29
CA VAL A 138 24.88 22.77 1.65
C VAL A 138 25.82 23.42 2.67
N ARG A 139 27.12 23.52 2.37
CA ARG A 139 28.09 24.22 3.22
C ARG A 139 27.81 25.71 3.34
N ARG A 140 27.39 26.37 2.25
CA ARG A 140 27.02 27.79 2.27
C ARG A 140 25.79 28.06 3.15
N PHE A 141 24.79 27.17 3.11
CA PHE A 141 23.53 27.38 3.82
C PHE A 141 23.45 26.75 5.21
N LEU A 142 24.25 25.73 5.50
CA LEU A 142 24.23 24.93 6.75
C LEU A 142 22.80 24.61 7.23
N PRO A 143 22.01 23.86 6.43
CA PRO A 143 20.57 23.74 6.62
C PRO A 143 20.20 22.91 7.86
N VAL A 144 19.51 23.54 8.82
CA VAL A 144 19.07 22.92 10.07
C VAL A 144 17.60 22.49 9.97
N GLN A 145 16.76 23.39 9.46
CA GLN A 145 15.32 23.20 9.34
C GLN A 145 14.94 22.63 7.97
N ARG A 146 13.67 22.22 7.82
CA ARG A 146 13.17 21.71 6.53
C ARG A 146 13.17 22.77 5.43
N SER A 147 12.79 24.00 5.76
CA SER A 147 12.79 25.16 4.86
C SER A 147 14.18 25.45 4.30
N ASP A 148 15.22 25.29 5.10
CA ASP A 148 16.61 25.53 4.67
C ASP A 148 17.02 24.57 3.54
N TRP A 149 16.50 23.34 3.55
CA TRP A 149 16.74 22.39 2.46
C TRP A 149 15.98 22.74 1.16
N GLU A 150 14.87 23.47 1.26
CA GLU A 150 14.16 24.00 0.09
C GLU A 150 14.98 25.13 -0.55
N GLN A 151 15.55 26.03 0.26
CA GLN A 151 16.49 27.06 -0.22
C GLN A 151 17.73 26.45 -0.88
N VAL A 152 18.34 25.43 -0.26
CA VAL A 152 19.46 24.68 -0.86
C VAL A 152 19.07 24.09 -2.23
N ALA A 153 17.84 23.62 -2.39
CA ALA A 153 17.36 23.07 -3.65
C ALA A 153 17.12 24.13 -4.72
N GLU A 154 16.54 25.27 -4.37
CA GLU A 154 16.38 26.41 -5.27
C GLU A 154 17.74 26.90 -5.79
N GLU A 155 18.70 27.03 -4.88
CA GLU A 155 20.06 27.47 -5.18
C GLU A 155 20.81 26.45 -6.03
N TYR A 156 20.68 25.15 -5.73
CA TYR A 156 21.22 24.09 -6.57
C TYR A 156 20.62 24.10 -7.97
N CYS A 157 19.30 24.29 -8.09
CA CYS A 157 18.64 24.34 -9.39
C CYS A 157 19.14 25.54 -10.20
N ARG A 158 19.19 26.73 -9.58
CA ARG A 158 19.58 27.98 -10.22
C ARG A 158 21.06 28.04 -10.60
N GLU A 159 21.96 27.70 -9.68
CA GLU A 159 23.40 27.90 -9.87
C GLU A 159 24.08 26.75 -10.63
N TYR A 160 23.54 25.54 -10.53
CA TYR A 160 24.19 24.36 -11.10
C TYR A 160 23.28 23.55 -12.03
N ALA A 161 22.04 23.23 -11.65
CA ALA A 161 21.24 22.31 -12.45
C ALA A 161 20.82 22.91 -13.80
N GLU A 162 20.28 24.12 -13.81
CA GLU A 162 19.83 24.81 -15.03
C GLU A 162 20.98 25.09 -16.00
N PRO A 163 22.14 25.65 -15.58
CA PRO A 163 23.26 25.88 -16.51
C PRO A 163 23.87 24.61 -17.09
N ASN A 164 23.75 23.48 -16.41
CA ASN A 164 24.35 22.20 -16.83
C ASN A 164 23.31 21.22 -17.41
N GLU A 165 22.10 21.69 -17.74
CA GLU A 165 20.98 20.89 -18.25
C GLU A 165 20.68 19.63 -17.40
N ARG A 166 20.86 19.75 -16.08
CA ARG A 166 20.55 18.69 -15.13
C ARG A 166 19.10 18.76 -14.68
N LEU A 167 18.60 17.64 -14.17
CA LEU A 167 17.25 17.56 -13.64
C LEU A 167 17.12 18.37 -12.34
N ASN A 168 16.10 19.23 -12.27
CA ASN A 168 15.74 19.95 -11.05
C ASN A 168 15.41 18.96 -9.92
N ARG A 169 15.89 19.25 -8.71
CA ARG A 169 15.75 18.39 -7.52
C ARG A 169 15.02 19.14 -6.42
N ASP A 170 14.26 18.41 -5.60
CA ASP A 170 13.62 18.97 -4.42
C ASP A 170 14.54 18.88 -3.19
N GLY A 171 14.27 19.71 -2.18
CA GLY A 171 15.05 19.74 -0.94
C GLY A 171 15.07 18.39 -0.21
N SER A 172 14.02 17.58 -0.39
CA SER A 172 13.96 16.22 0.18
C SER A 172 14.94 15.26 -0.50
N SER A 173 15.08 15.30 -1.83
CA SER A 173 16.05 14.46 -2.55
C SER A 173 17.48 14.84 -2.16
N LEU A 174 17.81 16.14 -2.12
CA LEU A 174 19.15 16.61 -1.72
C LEU A 174 19.47 16.24 -0.28
N LYS A 175 18.53 16.42 0.66
CA LYS A 175 18.68 16.01 2.06
C LYS A 175 18.92 14.52 2.22
N ASN A 176 18.17 13.70 1.48
CA ASN A 176 18.32 12.25 1.52
C ASN A 176 19.67 11.80 0.95
N LYS A 177 20.12 12.46 -0.13
CA LYS A 177 21.44 12.23 -0.72
C LYS A 177 22.55 12.58 0.27
N PHE A 178 22.50 13.76 0.89
CA PHE A 178 23.46 14.18 1.91
C PHE A 178 23.51 13.21 3.09
N ARG A 179 22.34 12.82 3.63
CA ARG A 179 22.26 11.81 4.70
C ARG A 179 22.81 10.45 4.30
N ASN A 180 22.68 10.06 3.03
CA ASN A 180 23.24 8.80 2.57
C ASN A 180 24.77 8.82 2.54
N TRP A 181 25.42 9.98 2.34
CA TRP A 181 26.88 10.10 2.52
C TRP A 181 27.31 9.91 3.98
N LEU A 182 26.46 10.31 4.93
CA LEU A 182 26.73 10.19 6.36
C LEU A 182 26.49 8.77 6.92
N LYS A 183 25.89 7.84 6.16
CA LYS A 183 25.66 6.48 6.64
C LYS A 183 26.95 5.66 6.56
N GLU A 184 27.32 5.07 7.68
CA GLU A 184 28.56 4.30 7.92
C GLU A 184 28.72 3.05 7.00
N ASP A 185 27.65 2.58 6.36
CA ASP A 185 27.63 1.38 5.52
C ASP A 185 28.19 1.57 4.09
N THR A 186 28.92 2.66 3.82
CA THR A 186 29.68 2.81 2.56
C THR A 186 30.96 1.99 2.61
N THR A 187 30.76 0.68 2.68
CA THR A 187 31.78 -0.36 2.73
C THR A 187 32.86 -0.16 1.64
N ASN A 188 34.04 0.21 2.13
CA ASN A 188 35.36 0.02 1.52
C ASN A 188 35.90 1.00 0.46
N MET A 189 35.53 2.28 0.47
CA MET A 189 36.37 3.33 -0.13
C MET A 189 36.08 4.70 0.51
N PRO A 190 37.08 5.43 1.06
CA PRO A 190 36.90 6.82 1.48
C PRO A 190 36.70 7.69 0.23
N ARG A 191 35.44 7.97 -0.10
CA ARG A 191 35.09 8.94 -1.13
C ARG A 191 35.30 10.35 -0.59
N ALA A 192 35.95 11.22 -1.37
CA ALA A 192 36.19 12.62 -0.99
C ALA A 192 34.89 13.35 -0.61
N GLU A 193 33.78 12.98 -1.26
CA GLU A 193 32.46 13.53 -0.96
C GLU A 193 31.96 13.16 0.45
N VAL A 194 32.32 11.98 0.96
CA VAL A 194 31.90 11.54 2.32
C VAL A 194 32.68 12.30 3.38
N THR A 195 33.99 12.48 3.18
CA THR A 195 34.82 13.26 4.12
C THR A 195 34.38 14.72 4.18
N GLU A 196 34.04 15.31 3.04
CA GLU A 196 33.52 16.67 2.98
C GLU A 196 32.11 16.78 3.59
N ALA A 197 31.24 15.81 3.34
CA ALA A 197 29.91 15.76 3.97
C ALA A 197 29.99 15.68 5.50
N LEU A 198 30.93 14.91 6.06
CA LEU A 198 31.16 14.82 7.50
C LEU A 198 31.63 16.16 8.07
N ALA A 199 32.58 16.83 7.43
CA ALA A 199 33.03 18.16 7.85
C ALA A 199 31.87 19.19 7.83
N ILE A 200 31.05 19.16 6.78
CA ILE A 200 29.86 20.03 6.68
C ILE A 200 28.84 19.68 7.77
N GLN A 201 28.67 18.40 8.12
CA GLN A 201 27.77 17.99 9.20
C GLN A 201 28.22 18.54 10.56
N GLU A 202 29.52 18.55 10.85
CA GLU A 202 30.06 19.16 12.07
C GLU A 202 29.78 20.68 12.12
N GLU A 203 29.88 21.39 10.98
CA GLU A 203 29.53 22.81 10.87
C GLU A 203 28.02 23.05 11.12
N ILE A 204 27.16 22.18 10.57
CA ILE A 204 25.70 22.23 10.81
C ILE A 204 25.40 22.02 12.30
N ASP A 205 26.05 21.04 12.94
CA ASP A 205 25.85 20.75 14.36
C ASP A 205 26.36 21.88 15.26
N ALA A 206 27.47 22.53 14.89
CA ALA A 206 27.95 23.72 15.57
C ALA A 206 26.96 24.89 15.47
N ARG A 207 26.37 25.12 14.28
CA ARG A 207 25.32 26.12 14.09
C ARG A 207 24.09 25.80 14.93
N LEU A 208 23.65 24.55 14.97
CA LEU A 208 22.52 24.11 15.77
C LEU A 208 22.75 24.36 17.27
N LYS A 209 23.95 24.04 17.79
CA LYS A 209 24.34 24.34 19.19
C LYS A 209 24.32 25.83 19.48
N LYS A 210 24.80 26.68 18.55
CA LYS A 210 24.76 28.14 18.70
C LYS A 210 23.32 28.64 18.79
N VAL A 211 22.44 28.22 17.88
CA VAL A 211 21.02 28.60 17.90
C VAL A 211 20.33 28.15 19.20
N ALA A 212 20.66 26.96 19.70
CA ALA A 212 20.14 26.48 20.98
C ALA A 212 20.62 27.33 22.17
N LYS A 213 21.88 27.78 22.16
CA LYS A 213 22.43 28.67 23.20
C LYS A 213 21.78 30.06 23.16
N ASP A 214 21.59 30.62 21.96
CA ASP A 214 20.95 31.92 21.79
C ASP A 214 19.50 31.89 22.28
N TYR A 215 18.79 30.77 22.04
CA TYR A 215 17.44 30.56 22.59
C TYR A 215 17.43 30.44 24.12
N ALA A 216 18.37 29.69 24.70
CA ALA A 216 18.47 29.56 26.15
C ALA A 216 18.81 30.90 26.85
N SER A 217 19.64 31.73 26.22
CA SER A 217 19.94 33.09 26.72
C SER A 217 18.68 33.97 26.70
N LEU A 218 17.88 33.89 25.64
CA LEU A 218 16.63 34.66 25.54
C LEU A 218 15.59 34.24 26.58
N GLU A 219 15.51 32.96 26.95
CA GLU A 219 14.62 32.52 28.03
C GLU A 219 15.11 33.00 29.40
N HIS A 220 16.42 32.98 29.66
CA HIS A 220 16.98 33.54 30.89
C HIS A 220 16.72 35.05 31.01
N ASP A 221 16.82 35.80 29.92
CA ASP A 221 16.51 37.23 29.91
C ASP A 221 15.02 37.50 30.17
N LYS A 222 14.12 36.63 29.69
CA LYS A 222 12.68 36.72 29.98
C LYS A 222 12.37 36.45 31.45
N GLU A 223 13.00 35.44 32.05
CA GLU A 223 12.86 35.14 33.48
C GLU A 223 13.37 36.29 34.35
N GLU A 224 14.53 36.88 34.00
CA GLU A 224 15.06 38.05 34.72
C GLU A 224 14.14 39.28 34.61
N ILE A 225 13.57 39.55 33.41
CA ILE A 225 12.57 40.61 33.23
C ILE A 225 11.30 40.32 34.04
N ALA A 226 10.83 39.08 34.07
CA ALA A 226 9.67 38.68 34.86
C ALA A 226 9.90 38.87 36.37
N SER A 227 11.09 38.51 36.88
CA SER A 227 11.48 38.75 38.27
C SER A 227 11.54 40.25 38.61
N ARG A 228 12.09 41.09 37.72
CA ARG A 228 12.11 42.55 37.93
C ARG A 228 10.72 43.18 37.91
N ILE A 229 9.80 42.66 37.10
CA ILE A 229 8.40 43.11 37.10
C ILE A 229 7.71 42.74 38.42
N ALA A 230 7.96 41.52 38.95
CA ALA A 230 7.40 41.11 40.23
C ALA A 230 7.89 41.98 41.41
N GLU A 231 9.19 42.28 41.47
CA GLU A 231 9.76 43.13 42.53
C GLU A 231 9.25 44.59 42.46
N ALA A 232 9.03 45.14 41.27
CA ALA A 232 8.52 46.51 41.09
C ALA A 232 7.04 46.68 41.50
N VAL A 233 6.29 45.58 41.63
CA VAL A 233 4.88 45.59 42.07
C VAL A 233 4.78 45.57 43.61
N GLU A 234 5.77 45.01 44.32
CA GLU A 234 5.76 44.97 45.79
C GLU A 234 6.12 46.32 46.45
N ASP A 235 6.84 47.21 45.76
CA ASP A 235 7.32 48.49 46.34
C ASP A 235 6.34 49.67 46.20
N LYS A 236 5.09 49.41 45.78
CA LYS A 236 4.03 50.43 45.59
C LYS A 236 2.75 50.20 46.39
N SER A 237 2.78 49.35 47.43
CA SER A 237 1.62 49.15 48.31
C SER A 237 1.66 50.09 49.52
N GLY A 238 1.17 51.31 49.32
CA GLY A 238 0.91 52.29 50.37
C GLY A 238 -0.09 53.35 49.94
N SER A 239 -1.30 52.95 49.54
CA SER A 239 -2.51 53.79 49.64
C SER A 239 -3.75 52.99 49.20
N ASP A 240 -4.73 52.90 50.10
CA ASP A 240 -6.03 52.27 49.95
C ASP A 240 -6.82 52.71 48.71
N SER A 241 -7.47 51.74 48.05
CA SER A 241 -8.93 51.75 47.80
C SER A 241 -9.35 50.45 47.09
N GLU A 242 -10.28 49.75 47.73
CA GLU A 242 -11.06 48.59 47.28
C GLU A 242 -11.63 48.75 45.86
N ILE A 243 -11.59 47.71 45.00
CA ILE A 243 -12.76 47.01 44.41
C ILE A 243 -12.35 45.63 43.81
N ASN A 244 -12.89 44.56 44.39
CA ASN A 244 -13.27 43.21 43.86
C ASN A 244 -12.62 42.63 42.57
N GLY A 245 -11.73 41.65 42.71
CA GLY A 245 -12.10 40.22 42.85
C GLY A 245 -12.22 39.31 41.60
N VAL A 246 -11.18 38.46 41.43
CA VAL A 246 -11.21 36.98 41.16
C VAL A 246 -11.56 36.53 39.71
N GLU A 247 -10.83 35.68 38.97
CA GLU A 247 -9.84 34.63 39.32
C GLU A 247 -8.84 34.34 38.18
N GLU A 248 -7.64 34.01 38.63
CA GLU A 248 -6.43 33.54 37.97
C GLU A 248 -6.35 32.01 38.08
N VAL A 249 -5.82 31.28 37.09
CA VAL A 249 -4.94 30.10 37.33
C VAL A 249 -4.06 29.87 36.08
N SER A 250 -2.80 30.29 36.19
CA SER A 250 -1.61 29.64 35.62
C SER A 250 -0.95 28.93 36.80
N GLY A 251 -0.72 27.62 36.82
CA GLY A 251 0.31 26.91 36.07
C GLY A 251 1.48 26.58 37.03
N GLN A 252 1.73 25.30 37.34
CA GLN A 252 3.02 24.90 37.91
C GLN A 252 3.40 23.45 37.54
N GLU A 253 4.61 23.37 36.99
CA GLU A 253 5.36 22.18 36.65
C GLU A 253 5.90 21.47 37.90
N LYS A 254 6.21 20.18 37.77
CA LYS A 254 7.13 19.49 38.68
C LYS A 254 8.04 18.54 37.90
N ALA A 255 9.31 18.92 37.83
CA ALA A 255 10.41 18.06 37.42
C ALA A 255 10.77 17.08 38.55
N THR A 256 11.18 15.85 38.19
CA THR A 256 12.12 15.06 38.98
C THR A 256 13.18 14.44 38.07
N SER A 257 14.43 14.61 38.51
CA SER A 257 15.68 14.05 38.01
C SER A 257 15.79 12.56 38.34
N SER A 258 16.51 11.78 37.52
CA SER A 258 17.23 10.58 37.98
C SER A 258 18.41 10.23 37.06
N GLU A 259 19.50 9.81 37.70
CA GLU A 259 20.88 9.66 37.25
C GLU A 259 21.19 8.51 36.27
N GLY A 260 22.24 8.75 35.47
CA GLY A 260 23.35 7.88 35.07
C GLY A 260 23.24 6.35 35.08
N GLY A 261 23.53 5.73 33.92
CA GLY A 261 23.81 4.30 33.81
C GLY A 261 24.25 3.86 32.41
N ASP A 262 25.56 3.78 32.23
CA ASP A 262 26.31 3.30 31.07
C ASP A 262 25.92 1.86 30.66
N LYS A 263 25.37 1.65 29.45
CA LYS A 263 25.25 0.32 28.79
C LYS A 263 25.28 0.43 27.24
N THR A 264 26.36 -0.10 26.68
CA THR A 264 26.58 -0.66 25.33
C THR A 264 25.36 -0.81 24.39
N PRO A 265 25.47 -0.46 23.10
CA PRO A 265 24.34 -0.50 22.18
C PRO A 265 24.06 -1.93 21.69
N ILE A 266 22.93 -2.50 22.14
CA ILE A 266 22.31 -3.65 21.49
C ILE A 266 21.56 -3.13 20.26
N ALA A 267 21.82 -3.78 19.13
CA ALA A 267 21.36 -3.47 17.78
C ALA A 267 19.89 -2.98 17.71
N ALA A 268 19.70 -1.77 17.18
CA ALA A 268 18.37 -1.21 16.94
C ALA A 268 17.66 -1.92 15.76
N PRO A 269 16.36 -2.28 15.91
CA PRO A 269 15.59 -2.91 14.84
C PRO A 269 15.30 -1.92 13.71
N ARG A 270 15.50 -2.41 12.48
CA ARG A 270 15.34 -1.68 11.21
C ARG A 270 13.97 -1.00 11.13
N ARG A 271 13.93 0.34 11.10
CA ARG A 271 12.71 1.13 10.85
C ARG A 271 12.26 0.98 9.39
N GLY A 272 11.27 0.13 9.17
CA GLY A 272 10.46 0.11 7.95
C GLY A 272 9.70 1.43 7.77
N GLY A 273 9.28 1.72 6.53
CA GLY A 273 8.60 2.97 6.16
C GLY A 273 7.37 3.29 7.02
N ARG A 274 6.96 4.57 7.00
CA ARG A 274 5.79 5.08 7.72
C ARG A 274 4.60 4.17 7.48
N THR A 275 4.08 3.57 8.55
CA THR A 275 2.91 2.70 8.47
C THR A 275 1.75 3.49 7.87
N LEU A 276 1.08 2.90 6.88
CA LEU A 276 -0.22 3.40 6.38
C LEU A 276 -1.11 3.70 7.60
N GLY A 277 -1.70 4.90 7.66
CA GLY A 277 -2.48 5.38 8.82
C GLY A 277 -1.75 6.36 9.77
N SER A 278 -0.44 6.57 9.61
CA SER A 278 0.32 7.63 10.32
C SER A 278 0.11 9.04 9.74
N GLU A 279 -1.02 9.26 9.07
CA GLU A 279 -1.32 10.48 8.35
C GLU A 279 -1.74 11.62 9.31
N GLY A 280 -0.83 12.15 10.12
CA GLY A 280 -0.99 13.44 10.81
C GLY A 280 -2.30 13.67 11.58
N TYR A 281 -2.90 12.63 12.17
CA TYR A 281 -4.10 12.78 12.99
C TYR A 281 -3.74 13.58 14.25
N SER A 282 -4.32 14.78 14.37
CA SER A 282 -4.22 15.55 15.61
C SER A 282 -5.03 14.87 16.72
N PRO A 283 -4.82 15.25 18.00
CA PRO A 283 -5.66 14.76 19.10
C PRO A 283 -7.15 15.08 18.89
N SER A 284 -7.47 16.25 18.33
CA SER A 284 -8.86 16.62 17.97
C SER A 284 -9.44 15.70 16.89
N ASP A 285 -8.68 15.43 15.83
CA ASP A 285 -9.11 14.52 14.76
C ASP A 285 -9.37 13.12 15.30
N THR A 286 -8.56 12.68 16.26
CA THR A 286 -8.67 11.35 16.87
C THR A 286 -9.94 11.24 17.72
N LYS A 287 -10.25 12.26 18.55
CA LYS A 287 -11.49 12.31 19.33
C LYS A 287 -12.73 12.35 18.44
N ALA A 288 -12.71 13.18 17.40
CA ALA A 288 -13.83 13.27 16.46
C ALA A 288 -14.06 11.96 15.68
N LEU A 289 -12.97 11.30 15.29
CA LEU A 289 -13.04 9.97 14.68
C LEU A 289 -13.73 8.97 15.63
N LEU A 290 -13.30 8.90 16.90
CA LEU A 290 -13.89 7.98 17.88
C LEU A 290 -15.39 8.27 18.10
N SER A 291 -15.78 9.55 18.17
CA SER A 291 -17.20 9.95 18.24
C SER A 291 -17.99 9.42 17.04
N CYS A 292 -17.47 9.56 15.82
CA CYS A 292 -18.13 9.08 14.60
C CYS A 292 -18.22 7.54 14.56
N VAL A 293 -17.17 6.83 15.00
CA VAL A 293 -17.18 5.36 15.05
C VAL A 293 -18.17 4.85 16.09
N LYS A 294 -18.25 5.53 17.25
CA LYS A 294 -19.19 5.20 18.32
C LYS A 294 -20.65 5.40 17.90
N GLU A 295 -20.92 6.40 17.07
CA GLU A 295 -22.28 6.67 16.56
C GLU A 295 -22.75 5.63 15.55
N ILE A 296 -21.87 5.21 14.63
CA ILE A 296 -22.24 4.30 13.53
C ILE A 296 -22.07 2.81 13.90
N LEU A 297 -21.10 2.48 14.75
CA LEU A 297 -20.72 1.10 15.12
C LEU A 297 -20.54 0.18 13.89
N PRO A 298 -19.53 0.44 13.05
CA PRO A 298 -19.43 -0.14 11.72
C PRO A 298 -19.15 -1.66 11.73
N SER A 299 -20.16 -2.47 11.40
CA SER A 299 -20.09 -3.94 11.32
C SER A 299 -19.72 -4.50 9.93
N GLY A 300 -19.51 -3.64 8.94
CA GLY A 300 -19.18 -4.02 7.56
C GLY A 300 -18.59 -2.87 6.73
N PRO A 301 -18.24 -3.10 5.44
CA PRO A 301 -17.65 -2.08 4.57
C PRO A 301 -18.49 -0.80 4.46
N THR A 302 -19.81 -0.96 4.34
CA THR A 302 -20.78 0.15 4.26
C THR A 302 -20.78 1.01 5.52
N GLY A 303 -20.64 0.41 6.71
CA GLY A 303 -20.53 1.15 7.97
C GLY A 303 -19.29 2.04 8.01
N TRP A 304 -18.16 1.59 7.45
CA TRP A 304 -16.94 2.41 7.40
C TRP A 304 -17.06 3.60 6.43
N GLU A 305 -17.84 3.47 5.36
CA GLU A 305 -18.17 4.58 4.46
C GLU A 305 -19.06 5.61 5.15
N GLN A 306 -20.04 5.16 5.95
CA GLN A 306 -20.89 6.04 6.76
C GLN A 306 -20.07 6.80 7.82
N VAL A 307 -19.16 6.12 8.53
CA VAL A 307 -18.21 6.78 9.46
C VAL A 307 -17.39 7.84 8.74
N LEU A 308 -16.88 7.55 7.55
CA LEU A 308 -16.12 8.52 6.75
C LEU A 308 -16.97 9.73 6.39
N GLN A 309 -18.21 9.50 5.94
CA GLN A 309 -19.12 10.58 5.55
C GLN A 309 -19.45 11.48 6.75
N LEU A 310 -19.76 10.87 7.90
CA LEU A 310 -20.03 11.59 9.14
C LEU A 310 -18.81 12.40 9.60
N TYR A 311 -17.61 11.80 9.56
CA TYR A 311 -16.36 12.49 9.90
C TYR A 311 -16.07 13.66 8.96
N ARG A 312 -16.37 13.53 7.66
CA ARG A 312 -16.18 14.62 6.69
C ARG A 312 -17.12 15.79 6.97
N VAL A 313 -18.40 15.51 7.17
CA VAL A 313 -19.43 16.53 7.38
C VAL A 313 -19.24 17.23 8.72
N ASN A 314 -18.99 16.47 9.79
CA ASN A 314 -18.99 17.02 11.14
C ASN A 314 -17.62 17.59 11.57
N HIS A 315 -16.52 17.16 10.97
CA HIS A 315 -15.18 17.55 11.41
C HIS A 315 -14.26 18.02 10.29
N ALA A 316 -14.08 17.24 9.22
CA ALA A 316 -13.04 17.55 8.25
C ALA A 316 -13.34 18.81 7.42
N ILE A 317 -14.59 18.98 6.95
CA ILE A 317 -15.01 20.14 6.15
C ILE A 317 -15.01 21.43 7.00
N PRO A 318 -15.65 21.46 8.19
CA PRO A 318 -15.65 22.67 9.04
C PRO A 318 -14.26 23.13 9.47
N ASN A 319 -13.33 22.18 9.71
CA ASN A 319 -11.98 22.48 10.18
C ASN A 319 -10.93 22.57 9.06
N THR A 320 -11.36 22.63 7.79
CA THR A 320 -10.48 22.70 6.60
C THR A 320 -9.37 21.64 6.61
N ARG A 321 -9.70 20.42 7.04
CA ARG A 321 -8.74 19.30 7.12
C ARG A 321 -8.66 18.57 5.79
N SER A 322 -7.52 17.93 5.55
CA SER A 322 -7.31 17.07 4.37
C SER A 322 -8.35 15.94 4.32
N GLN A 323 -9.01 15.77 3.17
CA GLN A 323 -9.98 14.71 2.99
C GLN A 323 -9.34 13.33 3.14
N ARG A 324 -9.93 12.49 3.99
CA ARG A 324 -9.48 11.11 4.24
C ARG A 324 -10.26 10.11 3.40
N ASN A 325 -9.76 8.89 3.31
CA ASN A 325 -10.47 7.76 2.72
C ASN A 325 -10.93 6.77 3.83
N ALA A 326 -11.87 5.89 3.50
CA ALA A 326 -12.46 4.94 4.46
C ALA A 326 -11.39 3.99 5.03
N THR A 327 -10.44 3.59 4.18
CA THR A 327 -9.32 2.71 4.55
C THR A 327 -8.42 3.36 5.61
N GLY A 328 -8.06 4.64 5.44
CA GLY A 328 -7.20 5.38 6.37
C GLY A 328 -7.86 5.56 7.73
N ILE A 329 -9.14 5.94 7.75
CA ILE A 329 -9.93 6.01 8.98
C ILE A 329 -9.99 4.66 9.71
N LYS A 330 -10.29 3.58 8.98
CA LYS A 330 -10.34 2.23 9.54
C LYS A 330 -9.00 1.77 10.10
N ILE A 331 -7.90 2.03 9.37
CA ILE A 331 -6.55 1.69 9.82
C ILE A 331 -6.20 2.50 11.07
N LYS A 332 -6.50 3.80 11.11
CA LYS A 332 -6.22 4.65 12.28
C LYS A 332 -6.97 4.16 13.51
N PHE A 333 -8.25 3.83 13.38
CA PHE A 333 -9.03 3.25 14.48
C PHE A 333 -8.43 1.92 14.97
N ARG A 334 -8.09 1.00 14.05
CA ARG A 334 -7.40 -0.25 14.41
C ARG A 334 -6.07 -0.03 15.09
N GLN A 335 -5.31 0.98 14.71
CA GLN A 335 -4.05 1.33 15.38
C GLN A 335 -4.29 1.76 16.83
N LEU A 336 -5.36 2.52 17.11
CA LEU A 336 -5.72 2.89 18.49
C LEU A 336 -6.12 1.66 19.30
N VAL A 337 -6.96 0.79 18.75
CA VAL A 337 -7.41 -0.44 19.41
C VAL A 337 -6.24 -1.37 19.74
N ASN A 338 -5.37 -1.60 18.74
CA ASN A 338 -4.23 -2.51 18.83
C ASN A 338 -2.97 -1.86 19.42
N TRP A 339 -3.06 -0.62 19.90
CA TRP A 339 -1.92 0.07 20.48
C TRP A 339 -1.40 -0.75 21.67
N LYS A 340 -0.15 -1.20 21.59
CA LYS A 340 0.53 -1.91 22.67
C LYS A 340 1.28 -0.90 23.52
N GLN A 341 1.08 -1.02 24.82
CA GLN A 341 1.79 -0.23 25.81
C GLN A 341 3.18 -0.81 25.99
N GLU A 342 4.21 -0.01 25.69
CA GLU A 342 5.62 -0.41 25.84
C GLU A 342 6.26 0.17 27.12
N SER A 343 5.52 0.96 27.92
CA SER A 343 6.03 1.61 29.14
C SER A 343 5.03 1.49 30.30
N GLU A 344 5.51 1.52 31.54
CA GLU A 344 4.73 1.41 32.80
C GLU A 344 3.69 2.53 33.05
N LYS A 345 3.60 3.55 32.20
CA LYS A 345 2.57 4.61 32.31
C LYS A 345 1.18 4.07 31.96
N PRO A 346 0.09 4.53 32.59
CA PRO A 346 -1.28 4.07 32.28
C PRO A 346 -1.67 4.36 30.81
N ALA A 347 -2.54 3.52 30.24
CA ALA A 347 -2.99 3.69 28.85
C ALA A 347 -3.76 5.02 28.70
N SER A 348 -3.54 5.73 27.60
CA SER A 348 -4.26 6.97 27.32
C SER A 348 -5.76 6.73 27.20
N ASP A 349 -6.58 7.65 27.74
CA ASP A 349 -8.04 7.60 27.69
C ASP A 349 -8.60 7.35 26.28
N ILE A 350 -7.95 7.91 25.25
CA ILE A 350 -8.32 7.73 23.83
C ILE A 350 -8.21 6.25 23.41
N VAL A 351 -7.19 5.53 23.90
CA VAL A 351 -7.00 4.11 23.60
C VAL A 351 -8.04 3.27 24.34
N LEU A 352 -8.35 3.61 25.58
CA LEU A 352 -9.38 2.94 26.37
C LEU A 352 -10.76 3.12 25.73
N GLU A 353 -11.08 4.33 25.27
CA GLU A 353 -12.32 4.64 24.54
C GLU A 353 -12.40 3.85 23.23
N ALA A 354 -11.33 3.82 22.43
CA ALA A 354 -11.29 3.04 21.20
C ALA A 354 -11.56 1.54 21.44
N ARG A 355 -10.98 0.97 22.50
CA ARG A 355 -11.22 -0.43 22.89
C ARG A 355 -12.64 -0.67 23.42
N ALA A 356 -13.24 0.30 24.10
CA ALA A 356 -14.63 0.23 24.51
C ALA A 356 -15.57 0.22 23.29
N ILE A 357 -15.34 1.12 22.33
CA ILE A 357 -16.10 1.17 21.07
C ILE A 357 -15.93 -0.14 20.28
N GLN A 358 -14.72 -0.71 20.20
CA GLN A 358 -14.52 -1.99 19.52
C GLN A 358 -15.35 -3.12 20.14
N ARG A 359 -15.43 -3.19 21.48
CA ARG A 359 -16.28 -4.17 22.15
C ARG A 359 -17.76 -3.99 21.80
N GLU A 360 -18.22 -2.75 21.70
CA GLU A 360 -19.60 -2.44 21.32
C GLU A 360 -19.92 -2.87 19.89
N ILE A 361 -19.01 -2.62 18.94
CA ILE A 361 -19.11 -3.13 17.57
C ILE A 361 -19.21 -4.65 17.54
N ASP A 362 -18.37 -5.34 18.32
CA ASP A 362 -18.34 -6.80 18.37
C ASP A 362 -19.64 -7.38 18.97
N MET A 363 -20.20 -6.71 19.99
CA MET A 363 -21.50 -7.08 20.56
C MET A 363 -22.62 -6.95 19.53
N GLN A 364 -22.72 -5.83 18.80
CA GLN A 364 -23.74 -5.67 17.76
C GLN A 364 -23.58 -6.67 16.61
N GLY A 365 -22.33 -6.92 16.19
CA GLY A 365 -22.03 -7.91 15.15
C GLY A 365 -22.45 -9.34 15.52
N SER A 366 -22.47 -9.66 16.82
CA SER A 366 -22.94 -10.96 17.32
C SER A 366 -24.48 -11.09 17.32
N GLN A 367 -25.20 -9.99 17.59
CA GLN A 367 -26.67 -9.98 17.65
C GLN A 367 -27.31 -10.03 16.26
N GLY A 368 -26.68 -9.42 15.24
CA GLY A 368 -27.20 -9.44 13.86
C GLY A 368 -27.16 -10.81 13.15
N LYS A 369 -26.52 -11.83 13.73
CA LYS A 369 -26.41 -13.17 13.12
C LYS A 369 -27.42 -14.20 13.64
N ARG A 370 -28.24 -13.85 14.65
CA ARG A 370 -29.28 -14.74 15.19
C ARG A 370 -30.64 -14.07 15.09
N SER A 371 -31.30 -14.27 13.96
CA SER A 371 -32.76 -14.45 13.83
C SER A 371 -33.08 -14.50 12.34
N TYR A 372 -32.96 -15.67 11.74
CA TYR A 372 -33.75 -15.97 10.55
C TYR A 372 -35.09 -16.51 11.05
N PRO A 373 -36.20 -15.78 10.91
CA PRO A 373 -37.51 -16.32 11.28
C PRO A 373 -37.87 -17.38 10.24
N GLU A 374 -37.92 -18.62 10.69
CA GLU A 374 -38.53 -19.73 9.99
C GLU A 374 -40.04 -19.44 9.86
N SER A 375 -40.41 -18.69 8.83
CA SER A 375 -41.80 -18.49 8.42
C SER A 375 -42.10 -19.49 7.31
N GLY A 376 -42.85 -20.52 7.67
CA GLY A 376 -43.19 -21.65 6.82
C GLY A 376 -44.03 -21.29 5.59
N SER A 377 -43.88 -22.11 4.56
CA SER A 377 -44.88 -22.30 3.51
C SER A 377 -45.01 -23.79 3.21
N TYR A 378 -46.26 -24.24 3.35
CA TYR A 378 -46.87 -25.53 3.02
C TYR A 378 -46.22 -26.36 1.90
N ALA A 379 -46.03 -27.66 2.16
CA ALA A 379 -46.59 -28.74 1.33
C ALA A 379 -46.56 -30.08 2.10
N SER A 380 -47.76 -30.62 2.34
CA SER A 380 -48.05 -31.95 2.88
C SER A 380 -47.36 -33.09 2.14
N TYR A 381 -47.00 -34.18 2.84
CA TYR A 381 -47.55 -35.53 2.61
C TYR A 381 -47.26 -36.45 3.82
N THR A 382 -48.35 -36.87 4.47
CA THR A 382 -48.62 -38.17 5.11
C THR A 382 -47.47 -39.15 5.38
N HIS A 383 -47.25 -39.46 6.67
CA HIS A 383 -47.42 -40.83 7.20
C HIS A 383 -47.67 -40.85 8.71
N LYS A 384 -48.26 -41.95 9.15
CA LYS A 384 -49.06 -42.21 10.37
C LYS A 384 -48.22 -42.51 11.66
N PRO A 385 -48.87 -42.63 12.84
CA PRO A 385 -48.41 -42.10 14.12
C PRO A 385 -47.87 -43.17 15.07
N GLU A 386 -47.25 -42.76 16.19
CA GLU A 386 -47.42 -43.49 17.46
C GLU A 386 -46.99 -42.69 18.71
N VAL A 387 -47.89 -42.71 19.71
CA VAL A 387 -47.70 -42.59 21.17
C VAL A 387 -47.37 -41.22 21.82
N ASN A 388 -48.45 -40.59 22.30
CA ASN A 388 -48.61 -39.65 23.44
C ASN A 388 -48.08 -40.19 24.80
N PRO A 389 -48.13 -39.47 25.96
CA PRO A 389 -48.53 -38.07 26.24
C PRO A 389 -47.62 -37.32 27.28
N SER A 390 -48.10 -36.12 27.66
CA SER A 390 -47.93 -35.40 28.95
C SER A 390 -46.91 -34.25 28.93
N GLU A 391 -47.12 -33.04 29.47
CA GLU A 391 -48.23 -32.39 30.18
C GLU A 391 -47.86 -30.89 30.37
N SER A 392 -48.85 -30.06 30.76
CA SER A 392 -48.81 -28.63 31.22
C SER A 392 -48.70 -27.54 30.12
N ARG A 393 -49.71 -26.69 29.84
CA ARG A 393 -50.56 -25.76 30.64
C ARG A 393 -49.70 -24.64 31.25
N GLU A 394 -49.70 -23.40 30.76
CA GLU A 394 -50.65 -22.30 31.05
C GLU A 394 -50.23 -21.09 30.16
N GLU A 395 -51.05 -20.54 29.26
CA GLU A 395 -52.10 -19.53 29.47
C GLU A 395 -51.63 -18.15 30.01
N ARG A 396 -51.44 -17.17 29.11
CA ARG A 396 -52.03 -15.82 29.26
C ARG A 396 -51.88 -14.94 28.00
N ARG A 397 -53.04 -14.64 27.41
CA ARG A 397 -53.30 -13.55 26.45
C ARG A 397 -53.14 -12.18 27.12
N ARG A 398 -52.58 -11.18 26.41
CA ARG A 398 -53.06 -9.78 26.42
C ARG A 398 -52.75 -9.06 25.08
N LEU A 399 -53.86 -8.78 24.39
CA LEU A 399 -54.24 -7.70 23.45
C LEU A 399 -53.21 -6.60 23.09
N LEU A 400 -52.95 -6.46 21.76
CA LEU A 400 -53.04 -5.28 20.86
C LEU A 400 -52.96 -3.84 21.43
N PRO A 401 -52.45 -2.81 20.70
CA PRO A 401 -52.89 -2.52 19.32
C PRO A 401 -51.92 -1.90 18.30
N ARG A 402 -52.34 -2.05 17.04
CA ARG A 402 -51.99 -1.32 15.81
C ARG A 402 -52.03 0.20 15.99
N THR A 403 -51.12 0.90 15.29
CA THR A 403 -51.33 2.25 14.77
C THR A 403 -50.69 2.36 13.39
N ASP A 404 -51.54 2.49 12.37
CA ASP A 404 -51.24 3.13 11.10
C ASP A 404 -51.37 4.64 11.33
N GLU A 405 -50.43 5.46 10.85
CA GLU A 405 -50.77 6.80 10.40
C GLU A 405 -49.95 7.24 9.17
N ASN A 406 -50.76 7.69 8.22
CA ASN A 406 -50.50 8.19 6.90
C ASN A 406 -50.37 9.72 6.98
N HIS A 407 -49.27 10.31 6.52
CA HIS A 407 -49.18 11.76 6.29
C HIS A 407 -48.39 12.04 5.00
N GLY A 408 -49.11 12.52 3.99
CA GLY A 408 -48.56 13.00 2.73
C GLY A 408 -47.93 14.40 2.84
N ARG A 409 -47.13 14.74 1.83
CA ARG A 409 -46.75 16.10 1.39
C ARG A 409 -46.23 15.96 -0.05
N GLN A 410 -47.02 16.36 -1.04
CA GLN A 410 -47.11 17.71 -1.62
C GLN A 410 -46.00 18.03 -2.63
N ASN A 411 -46.49 18.18 -3.86
CA ASN A 411 -45.82 18.70 -5.04
C ASN A 411 -45.27 20.11 -4.81
N VAL A 412 -44.10 20.40 -5.38
CA VAL A 412 -43.77 21.76 -5.85
C VAL A 412 -43.18 21.64 -7.25
N ALA A 413 -43.99 22.09 -8.21
CA ALA A 413 -43.57 22.49 -9.54
C ALA A 413 -43.31 24.00 -9.51
N ALA A 414 -42.20 24.45 -10.08
CA ALA A 414 -42.04 25.73 -10.78
C ALA A 414 -40.55 25.93 -11.12
N ASP A 415 -40.22 25.95 -12.41
CA ASP A 415 -39.52 27.10 -13.03
C ASP A 415 -39.29 26.81 -14.52
N ALA A 416 -40.34 27.08 -15.30
CA ALA A 416 -40.22 27.27 -16.74
C ALA A 416 -39.90 28.75 -16.98
N ALA A 417 -38.62 29.07 -17.14
CA ALA A 417 -38.18 30.40 -17.56
C ALA A 417 -38.55 30.61 -19.03
N ALA A 418 -39.62 31.37 -19.24
CA ALA A 418 -40.02 31.92 -20.53
C ALA A 418 -38.98 32.95 -21.01
N TRP A 419 -38.27 32.63 -22.09
CA TRP A 419 -37.47 33.61 -22.83
C TRP A 419 -38.34 34.16 -23.96
N SER A 420 -38.83 35.38 -23.74
CA SER A 420 -39.52 36.20 -24.72
C SER A 420 -38.59 36.54 -25.89
N SER A 421 -39.01 36.21 -27.11
CA SER A 421 -38.44 36.76 -28.35
C SER A 421 -39.16 38.06 -28.71
N PRO A 422 -38.46 39.11 -29.19
CA PRO A 422 -39.08 40.21 -29.89
C PRO A 422 -39.17 39.93 -31.40
N ALA A 423 -40.27 40.41 -31.97
CA ALA A 423 -40.65 40.22 -33.36
C ALA A 423 -40.02 41.25 -34.33
N GLU A 424 -40.00 40.83 -35.60
CA GLU A 424 -39.93 41.59 -36.87
C GLU A 424 -38.57 41.97 -37.49
N PRO A 425 -38.46 42.18 -38.83
CA PRO A 425 -39.48 42.11 -39.89
C PRO A 425 -39.13 41.21 -41.09
N VAL A 426 -40.20 41.00 -41.87
CA VAL A 426 -40.33 40.33 -43.16
C VAL A 426 -39.29 40.78 -44.20
N VAL A 427 -38.42 39.86 -44.63
CA VAL A 427 -37.69 39.94 -45.90
C VAL A 427 -38.02 38.69 -46.73
N LYS A 428 -38.85 38.86 -47.75
CA LYS A 428 -39.08 37.86 -48.80
C LYS A 428 -37.82 37.74 -49.65
N ARG A 429 -36.97 36.75 -49.39
CA ARG A 429 -35.91 36.33 -50.34
C ARG A 429 -35.71 34.81 -50.33
N ARG A 430 -35.83 34.23 -51.54
CA ARG A 430 -35.30 32.95 -52.02
C ARG A 430 -35.65 31.66 -51.25
N LYS A 431 -36.75 31.03 -51.67
CA LYS A 431 -37.17 29.65 -51.32
C LYS A 431 -36.45 28.55 -52.14
N GLN A 432 -35.13 28.63 -52.34
CA GLN A 432 -34.42 27.57 -53.09
C GLN A 432 -33.21 26.94 -52.39
N ASP A 433 -32.75 27.45 -51.23
CA ASP A 433 -31.58 26.90 -50.52
C ASP A 433 -31.87 26.30 -49.12
N THR A 434 -33.13 26.30 -48.66
CA THR A 434 -33.46 25.84 -47.30
C THR A 434 -33.43 24.31 -47.14
N SER A 435 -33.58 23.54 -48.21
CA SER A 435 -33.53 22.07 -48.14
C SER A 435 -32.10 21.55 -47.92
N ALA A 436 -31.10 22.19 -48.53
CA ALA A 436 -29.70 21.81 -48.37
C ALA A 436 -29.16 22.12 -46.97
N ILE A 437 -29.59 23.25 -46.37
CA ILE A 437 -29.22 23.62 -44.99
C ILE A 437 -29.84 22.65 -43.97
N LEU A 438 -31.09 22.21 -44.19
CA LEU A 438 -31.75 21.23 -43.31
C LEU A 438 -31.13 19.82 -43.42
N GLN A 439 -30.61 19.44 -44.58
CA GLN A 439 -29.89 18.17 -44.75
C GLN A 439 -28.53 18.18 -44.04
N LEU A 440 -27.74 19.25 -44.20
CA LEU A 440 -26.46 19.40 -43.49
C LEU A 440 -26.64 19.37 -41.96
N ASP A 441 -27.69 19.98 -41.43
CA ASP A 441 -27.98 19.97 -39.99
C ASP A 441 -28.39 18.58 -39.48
N ALA A 442 -29.07 17.79 -40.31
CA ALA A 442 -29.40 16.40 -39.99
C ALA A 442 -28.15 15.49 -40.00
N ASP A 443 -27.24 15.69 -40.97
CA ASP A 443 -25.99 14.92 -41.07
C ASP A 443 -25.05 15.20 -39.90
N VAL A 444 -24.91 16.47 -39.49
CA VAL A 444 -24.11 16.85 -38.31
C VAL A 444 -24.69 16.24 -37.03
N ARG A 445 -26.01 16.23 -36.86
CA ARG A 445 -26.64 15.59 -35.70
C ARG A 445 -26.43 14.07 -35.67
N ASN A 446 -26.51 13.42 -36.82
CA ASN A 446 -26.22 11.99 -36.94
C ASN A 446 -24.75 11.68 -36.62
N GLU A 447 -23.83 12.52 -37.07
CA GLU A 447 -22.41 12.39 -36.75
C GLU A 447 -22.16 12.55 -35.25
N ILE A 448 -22.75 13.56 -34.60
CA ILE A 448 -22.66 13.77 -33.15
C ILE A 448 -23.20 12.55 -32.39
N ALA A 449 -24.40 12.07 -32.74
CA ALA A 449 -25.00 10.90 -32.09
C ALA A 449 -24.14 9.63 -32.26
N SER A 450 -23.56 9.43 -33.45
CA SER A 450 -22.66 8.30 -33.71
C SER A 450 -21.39 8.36 -32.87
N ARG A 451 -20.82 9.56 -32.71
CA ARG A 451 -19.63 9.82 -31.90
C ARG A 451 -19.90 9.64 -30.41
N GLU A 452 -21.06 10.07 -29.93
CA GLU A 452 -21.48 9.85 -28.53
C GLU A 452 -21.68 8.37 -28.23
N LEU A 453 -22.28 7.61 -29.14
CA LEU A 453 -22.46 6.17 -29.00
C LEU A 453 -21.11 5.43 -28.96
N GLU A 454 -20.16 5.85 -29.81
CA GLU A 454 -18.81 5.30 -29.80
C GLU A 454 -18.07 5.61 -28.48
N LEU A 455 -18.19 6.82 -27.94
CA LEU A 455 -17.64 7.16 -26.62
C LEU A 455 -18.24 6.33 -25.48
N LEU A 456 -19.53 6.00 -25.56
CA LEU A 456 -20.18 5.11 -24.58
C LEU A 456 -19.64 3.69 -24.67
N ARG A 457 -19.49 3.13 -25.87
CA ARG A 457 -18.85 1.81 -26.07
C ARG A 457 -17.43 1.77 -25.52
N GLN A 458 -16.65 2.83 -25.72
CA GLN A 458 -15.30 2.93 -25.17
C GLN A 458 -15.27 3.05 -23.64
N ARG A 459 -16.29 3.63 -23.01
CA ARG A 459 -16.42 3.64 -21.55
C ARG A 459 -16.79 2.25 -21.04
N GLU A 460 -17.80 1.62 -21.64
CA GLU A 460 -18.23 0.27 -21.30
C GLU A 460 -17.07 -0.74 -21.46
N GLN A 461 -16.29 -0.63 -22.53
CA GLN A 461 -15.09 -1.45 -22.74
C GLN A 461 -14.06 -1.25 -21.63
N ARG A 462 -13.76 0.00 -21.25
CA ARG A 462 -12.81 0.28 -20.15
C ARG A 462 -13.31 -0.23 -18.80
N GLU A 463 -14.62 -0.13 -18.54
CA GLU A 463 -15.23 -0.69 -17.33
C GLU A 463 -15.16 -2.22 -17.33
N ALA A 464 -15.40 -2.87 -18.47
CA ALA A 464 -15.27 -4.31 -18.61
C ALA A 464 -13.81 -4.79 -18.43
N GLU A 465 -12.84 -4.07 -19.00
CA GLU A 465 -11.41 -4.33 -18.82
C GLU A 465 -10.98 -4.16 -17.36
N GLN A 466 -11.46 -3.10 -16.69
CA GLN A 466 -11.20 -2.88 -15.27
C GLN A 466 -11.82 -4.00 -14.40
N ALA A 467 -13.06 -4.39 -14.67
CA ALA A 467 -13.74 -5.47 -13.96
C ALA A 467 -13.05 -6.83 -14.17
N ALA A 468 -12.54 -7.10 -15.38
CA ALA A 468 -11.75 -8.28 -15.67
C ALA A 468 -10.42 -8.29 -14.90
N TRP A 469 -9.72 -7.15 -14.87
CA TRP A 469 -8.48 -7.00 -14.12
C TRP A 469 -8.67 -7.18 -12.61
N GLU A 470 -9.76 -6.66 -12.04
CA GLU A 470 -10.10 -6.87 -10.62
C GLU A 470 -10.42 -8.33 -10.30
N LYS A 471 -11.13 -9.04 -11.19
CA LYS A 471 -11.37 -10.49 -11.07
C LYS A 471 -10.07 -11.29 -11.12
N GLU A 472 -9.18 -10.98 -12.04
CA GLU A 472 -7.86 -11.64 -12.13
C GLU A 472 -7.02 -11.37 -10.88
N ARG A 473 -7.00 -10.12 -10.41
CA ARG A 473 -6.29 -9.74 -9.19
C ARG A 473 -6.81 -10.49 -7.96
N THR A 474 -8.12 -10.58 -7.80
CA THR A 474 -8.74 -11.30 -6.66
C THR A 474 -8.51 -12.80 -6.75
N ALA A 475 -8.49 -13.39 -7.96
CA ALA A 475 -8.11 -14.78 -8.17
C ALA A 475 -6.65 -15.06 -7.79
N CYS A 476 -5.71 -14.21 -8.22
CA CYS A 476 -4.30 -14.31 -7.85
C CYS A 476 -4.08 -14.18 -6.34
N GLU A 477 -4.76 -13.23 -5.68
CA GLU A 477 -4.69 -13.05 -4.24
C GLU A 477 -5.25 -14.28 -3.50
N LYS A 478 -6.37 -14.84 -3.97
CA LYS A 478 -6.94 -16.08 -3.43
C LYS A 478 -5.95 -17.25 -3.56
N GLN A 479 -5.35 -17.44 -4.73
CA GLN A 479 -4.33 -18.47 -4.93
C GLN A 479 -3.13 -18.30 -3.99
N ARG A 480 -2.69 -17.06 -3.74
CA ARG A 480 -1.64 -16.77 -2.75
C ARG A 480 -2.05 -17.22 -1.35
N MET A 481 -3.27 -16.87 -0.92
CA MET A 481 -3.79 -17.27 0.40
C MET A 481 -3.91 -18.79 0.54
N ASP A 482 -4.36 -19.48 -0.51
CA ASP A 482 -4.48 -20.95 -0.52
C ASP A 482 -3.09 -21.62 -0.44
N MET A 483 -2.09 -21.07 -1.14
CA MET A 483 -0.68 -21.49 -1.05
C MET A 483 -0.09 -21.27 0.35
N GLU A 484 -0.33 -20.11 0.97
CA GLU A 484 0.12 -19.82 2.33
C GLU A 484 -0.52 -20.79 3.34
N ALA A 485 -1.83 -21.03 3.22
CA ALA A 485 -2.53 -22.01 4.05
C ALA A 485 -1.98 -23.44 3.85
N TRP A 486 -1.65 -23.81 2.63
CA TRP A 486 -1.01 -25.11 2.32
C TRP A 486 0.36 -25.23 3.02
N THR A 487 1.20 -24.20 2.91
CA THR A 487 2.53 -24.20 3.57
C THR A 487 2.40 -24.32 5.08
N PHE A 488 1.49 -23.55 5.69
CA PHE A 488 1.23 -23.62 7.13
C PHE A 488 0.81 -25.03 7.58
N VAL A 489 -0.10 -25.68 6.85
CA VAL A 489 -0.54 -27.05 7.16
C VAL A 489 0.62 -28.05 7.05
N CYS A 490 1.47 -27.92 6.02
CA CYS A 490 2.64 -28.78 5.86
C CYS A 490 3.68 -28.56 6.98
N ASP A 491 3.85 -27.33 7.43
CA ASP A 491 4.80 -26.97 8.49
C ASP A 491 4.33 -27.49 9.85
N ARG A 492 3.04 -27.30 10.17
CA ARG A 492 2.44 -27.84 11.40
C ARG A 492 2.48 -29.36 11.43
N LEU A 493 2.17 -30.04 10.32
CA LEU A 493 2.31 -31.50 10.23
C LEU A 493 3.76 -31.95 10.53
N ARG A 494 4.76 -31.25 9.97
CA ARG A 494 6.18 -31.56 10.25
C ARG A 494 6.55 -31.34 11.73
N ALA A 495 5.98 -30.32 12.37
CA ALA A 495 6.19 -30.08 13.80
C ALA A 495 5.56 -31.19 14.66
N LEU A 496 4.30 -31.54 14.40
CA LEU A 496 3.59 -32.60 15.13
C LEU A 496 4.28 -33.96 15.01
N TYR A 497 4.82 -34.31 13.85
CA TYR A 497 5.59 -35.54 13.69
C TYR A 497 6.88 -35.57 14.54
N ARG A 498 7.48 -34.39 14.82
CA ARG A 498 8.64 -34.31 15.72
C ARG A 498 8.22 -34.39 17.19
N GLU A 499 7.11 -33.74 17.54
CA GLU A 499 6.52 -33.78 18.89
C GLU A 499 6.10 -35.21 19.24
N GLN A 500 5.42 -35.92 18.34
CA GLN A 500 5.03 -37.33 18.50
C GLN A 500 6.23 -38.25 18.79
N ALA A 501 7.39 -37.97 18.18
CA ALA A 501 8.59 -38.78 18.36
C ALA A 501 9.29 -38.54 19.71
N ALA A 502 9.06 -37.38 20.34
CA ALA A 502 9.67 -37.00 21.61
C ALA A 502 8.76 -37.30 22.82
N GLU A 503 7.44 -37.32 22.62
CA GLU A 503 6.45 -37.47 23.66
C GLU A 503 6.31 -38.93 24.12
N LYS A 504 6.19 -39.14 25.44
CA LYS A 504 6.05 -40.47 26.06
C LYS A 504 4.69 -40.67 26.72
N THR A 505 3.97 -39.58 26.96
CA THR A 505 2.67 -39.60 27.64
C THR A 505 1.60 -40.07 26.66
N PRO A 506 0.91 -41.20 26.91
CA PRO A 506 0.00 -41.81 25.92
C PRO A 506 -1.20 -40.91 25.58
N GLU A 507 -1.67 -40.10 26.55
CA GLU A 507 -2.77 -39.15 26.34
C GLU A 507 -2.37 -38.06 25.32
N ILE A 508 -1.19 -37.46 25.48
CA ILE A 508 -0.67 -36.43 24.59
C ILE A 508 -0.39 -37.01 23.19
N VAL A 509 0.11 -38.24 23.10
CA VAL A 509 0.32 -38.91 21.81
C VAL A 509 -1.01 -39.09 21.06
N SER A 510 -2.10 -39.47 21.75
CA SER A 510 -3.43 -39.58 21.15
C SER A 510 -3.93 -38.24 20.60
N GLU A 511 -3.77 -37.14 21.34
CA GLU A 511 -4.16 -35.80 20.88
C GLU A 511 -3.35 -35.37 19.65
N ILE A 512 -2.04 -35.64 19.62
CA ILE A 512 -1.17 -35.36 18.46
C ILE A 512 -1.64 -36.15 17.23
N GLU A 513 -2.01 -37.41 17.39
CA GLU A 513 -2.51 -38.26 16.29
C GLU A 513 -3.83 -37.73 15.71
N GLU A 514 -4.75 -37.27 16.56
CA GLU A 514 -5.99 -36.64 16.13
C GLU A 514 -5.74 -35.34 15.35
N GLU A 515 -4.84 -34.48 15.83
CA GLU A 515 -4.48 -33.24 15.11
C GLU A 515 -3.84 -33.54 13.75
N ILE A 516 -2.94 -34.53 13.69
CA ILE A 516 -2.35 -35.00 12.42
C ILE A 516 -3.43 -35.48 11.44
N ALA A 517 -4.42 -36.24 11.90
CA ALA A 517 -5.51 -36.72 11.06
C ALA A 517 -6.35 -35.56 10.48
N VAL A 518 -6.68 -34.57 11.31
CA VAL A 518 -7.40 -33.35 10.89
C VAL A 518 -6.60 -32.57 9.85
N LEU A 519 -5.30 -32.36 10.10
CA LEU A 519 -4.43 -31.61 9.19
C LEU A 519 -4.18 -32.35 7.88
N LYS A 520 -4.10 -33.68 7.87
CA LYS A 520 -4.04 -34.47 6.63
C LYS A 520 -5.29 -34.27 5.77
N LYS A 521 -6.49 -34.30 6.38
CA LYS A 521 -7.74 -34.04 5.68
C LYS A 521 -7.80 -32.61 5.14
N LYS A 522 -7.33 -31.63 5.92
CA LYS A 522 -7.23 -30.22 5.49
C LYS A 522 -6.24 -30.05 4.34
N LYS A 523 -5.07 -30.70 4.42
CA LYS A 523 -4.09 -30.74 3.34
C LYS A 523 -4.73 -31.27 2.06
N GLN A 524 -5.41 -32.42 2.10
CA GLN A 524 -6.05 -32.97 0.90
C GLN A 524 -7.11 -32.04 0.29
N ARG A 525 -7.90 -31.34 1.11
CA ARG A 525 -8.84 -30.31 0.61
C ARG A 525 -8.14 -29.16 -0.10
N LEU A 526 -7.02 -28.68 0.45
CA LEU A 526 -6.24 -27.62 -0.16
C LEU A 526 -5.55 -28.09 -1.46
N ALA A 527 -5.13 -29.36 -1.54
CA ALA A 527 -4.60 -29.93 -2.79
C ALA A 527 -5.64 -29.85 -3.91
N ASN A 528 -6.87 -30.31 -3.62
CA ASN A 528 -7.97 -30.30 -4.59
C ASN A 528 -8.43 -28.90 -4.99
N LEU A 529 -8.11 -27.86 -4.20
CA LEU A 529 -8.42 -26.46 -4.56
C LEU A 529 -7.36 -25.84 -5.48
N MET A 530 -6.18 -26.46 -5.57
CA MET A 530 -5.06 -25.97 -6.38
C MET A 530 -4.87 -26.72 -7.70
N GLU A 531 -5.53 -27.87 -7.87
CA GLU A 531 -5.71 -28.57 -9.15
C GLU A 531 -6.80 -27.89 -9.97
#